data_AF-A0A950AKC7-F1
#
_entry.id   AF-A0A950AKC7-F1
#
_cell.length_a   1.000
_cell.length_b   1.000
_cell.length_c   1.000
_cell.angle_alpha   90.00
_cell.angle_beta   90.00
_cell.angle_gamma   90.00
#
_symmetry.space_group_name_H-M   'P 1'
#
loop_
_entity.id
_entity.type
_entity.pdbx_description
1 polymer ?
#
loop_
_entity_poly.entity_id
_entity_poly.type
_entity_poly.pdbx_seq_one_letter_code
_entity_poly.pdbx_strand_id
1 'polypeptide(L)' 'MKNITVSVDDEVYRRARMRAAQEDTSVSALVRDFLIQLGSREEVAERLKRLQEQTRKKIKKFRAADRLGRAAAHER' A
#
# COMPACT_ATOMS: atom_id res chain seq x y z
N MET A 1 22.44 -3.75 15.76
CA MET A 1 21.19 -3.01 15.51
C MET A 1 21.53 -1.53 15.43
N LYS A 2 20.82 -0.75 14.60
CA LYS A 2 20.99 0.72 14.55
C LYS A 2 19.89 1.35 15.40
N ASN A 3 20.24 2.34 16.21
CA ASN A 3 19.28 3.09 17.03
C ASN A 3 18.83 4.34 16.27
N ILE A 4 17.54 4.66 16.36
CA ILE A 4 16.94 5.85 15.74
C ILE A 4 16.28 6.64 16.87
N THR A 5 16.59 7.92 16.97
CA THR A 5 15.90 8.85 17.86
C THR A 5 14.88 9.63 17.04
N VAL A 6 13.62 9.61 17.47
CA VAL A 6 12.52 10.32 16.79
C VAL A 6 11.82 11.20 17.80
N SER A 7 11.68 12.48 17.48
CA SER A 7 10.83 13.40 18.24
C SER A 7 9.39 13.28 17.75
N VAL A 8 8.46 13.10 18.67
CA VAL A 8 7.02 13.01 18.38
C VAL A 8 6.27 13.91 19.35
N ASP A 9 5.13 14.42 18.93
CA ASP A 9 4.26 15.22 19.80
C ASP A 9 3.69 14.36 20.94
N ASP A 10 3.44 14.99 22.09
CA ASP A 10 2.94 14.32 23.29
C ASP A 10 1.62 13.56 23.05
N GLU A 11 0.74 14.11 22.21
CA GLU A 11 -0.53 13.47 21.85
C GLU A 11 -0.30 12.16 21.07
N VAL A 12 0.65 12.17 20.13
CA VAL A 12 1.01 11.00 19.34
C VAL A 12 1.65 9.95 20.24
N TYR A 13 2.56 10.37 21.13
CA TYR A 13 3.20 9.48 22.09
C TYR A 13 2.16 8.81 23.02
N ARG A 14 1.19 9.58 23.54
CA ARG A 14 0.12 9.06 24.40
C ARG A 14 -0.74 8.03 23.68
N ARG A 15 -1.15 8.32 22.44
CA ARG A 15 -1.93 7.38 21.62
C ARG A 15 -1.15 6.11 21.32
N ALA A 16 0.11 6.24 20.92
CA ALA A 16 0.99 5.11 20.65
C ALA A 16 1.17 4.22 21.89
N ARG A 17 1.32 4.81 23.08
CA ARG A 17 1.43 4.07 24.33
C ARG A 17 0.14 3.31 24.68
N MET A 18 -1.04 3.94 24.51
CA MET A 18 -2.32 3.25 24.72
C MET A 18 -2.50 2.08 23.77
N ARG A 19 -2.16 2.27 22.49
CA ARG A 19 -2.21 1.21 21.47
C ARG A 19 -1.26 0.07 21.79
N ALA A 20 -0.04 0.40 22.21
CA ALA A 20 0.97 -0.58 22.59
C ALA A 20 0.51 -1.42 23.78
N ALA A 21 -0.09 -0.79 24.80
CA ALA A 21 -0.63 -1.50 25.95
C ALA A 21 -1.82 -2.41 25.60
N GLN A 22 -2.68 -2.02 24.64
CA GLN A 22 -3.79 -2.85 24.17
C GLN A 22 -3.32 -4.10 23.42
N GLU A 23 -2.16 -4.04 22.77
CA GLU A 23 -1.60 -5.12 21.95
C GLU A 23 -0.47 -5.88 22.68
N ASP A 24 -0.33 -5.71 23.99
CA ASP A 24 0.74 -6.30 24.83
C ASP A 24 2.15 -6.11 24.23
N THR A 25 2.39 -4.94 23.62
CA THR A 25 3.63 -4.62 22.91
C THR A 25 4.23 -3.31 23.41
N SER A 26 5.40 -2.94 22.88
CA SER A 26 6.06 -1.66 23.20
C SER A 26 5.91 -0.65 22.06
N VAL A 27 6.01 0.64 22.38
CA VAL A 27 6.01 1.70 21.35
C VAL A 27 7.15 1.49 20.35
N SER A 28 8.33 1.06 20.81
CA SER A 28 9.47 0.74 19.94
C SER A 28 9.18 -0.44 19.01
N ALA A 29 8.42 -1.45 19.46
CA ALA A 29 7.99 -2.55 18.61
C ALA A 29 6.98 -2.09 17.55
N LEU A 30 6.00 -1.26 17.91
CA LEU A 30 5.07 -0.67 16.95
C LEU A 30 5.80 0.16 15.88
N VAL A 31 6.79 0.98 16.29
CA VAL A 31 7.58 1.77 15.34
C VAL A 31 8.39 0.88 14.41
N ARG A 32 9.01 -0.19 14.93
CA ARG A 32 9.73 -1.16 14.10
C ARG A 32 8.79 -1.80 13.07
N ASP A 33 7.63 -2.29 13.51
CA ASP A 33 6.69 -2.99 12.64
C ASP A 33 6.10 -2.04 11.59
N PHE A 34 5.84 -0.79 11.96
CA PHE A 34 5.44 0.26 11.01
C PHE A 34 6.51 0.54 9.95
N LEU A 35 7.79 0.64 10.34
CA LEU A 35 8.89 0.84 9.40
C LEU A 35 9.06 -0.35 8.44
N ILE A 36 8.89 -1.58 8.93
CA ILE A 36 8.90 -2.79 8.10
C ILE A 36 7.74 -2.75 7.09
N GLN A 37 6.54 -2.42 7.56
CA GLN A 37 5.36 -2.30 6.69
C GLN A 37 5.54 -1.21 5.64
N LEU A 38 6.12 -0.07 6.01
CA LEU A 38 6.38 1.03 5.09
C LEU A 38 7.31 0.60 3.95
N GLY A 39 8.43 -0.06 4.27
CA GLY A 39 9.35 -0.58 3.25
C GLY A 39 8.70 -1.64 2.36
N SER A 40 7.91 -2.56 2.94
CA SER A 40 7.20 -3.58 2.17
C SER A 40 6.15 -2.98 1.22
N ARG A 41 5.52 -1.86 1.59
CA ARG A 41 4.49 -1.21 0.77
C ARG A 41 5.09 -0.58 -0.49
N GLU A 42 6.27 0.01 -0.38
CA GLU A 42 7.03 0.52 -1.52
C GLU A 42 7.41 -0.62 -2.47
N GLU A 43 7.92 -1.74 -1.93
CA GLU A 43 8.22 -2.93 -2.72
C GLU A 43 6.99 -3.51 -3.44
N VAL A 44 5.84 -3.57 -2.77
CA VAL A 44 4.57 -4.03 -3.36
C VAL A 44 4.11 -3.10 -4.47
N ALA A 45 4.15 -1.78 -4.26
CA ALA A 45 3.77 -0.81 -5.28
C ALA A 45 4.65 -0.94 -6.53
N GLU A 46 5.96 -1.10 -6.34
CA GLU A 46 6.92 -1.24 -7.43
C GLU A 46 6.79 -2.59 -8.15
N ARG A 47 6.49 -3.67 -7.41
CA ARG A 47 6.11 -4.96 -7.99
C ARG A 47 4.83 -4.87 -8.82
N LEU A 48 3.80 -4.20 -8.33
CA LEU A 48 2.53 -4.02 -9.05
C LEU A 48 2.72 -3.22 -10.34
N LYS A 49 3.54 -2.16 -10.30
CA LYS A 49 3.89 -1.38 -11.49
C LYS A 49 4.57 -2.25 -12.55
N ARG A 50 5.56 -3.07 -12.15
CA ARG A 50 6.21 -4.03 -13.05
C ARG A 50 5.22 -5.04 -13.65
N LEU A 51 4.31 -5.58 -12.83
CA LEU A 51 3.29 -6.53 -13.30
C LEU A 51 2.32 -5.87 -14.29
N GLN A 52 1.92 -4.63 -14.03
CA GLN A 52 1.08 -3.85 -14.93
C GLN A 52 1.76 -3.64 -16.29
N GLU A 53 3.03 -3.23 -16.29
CA GLU A 53 3.80 -3.05 -17.53
C GLU A 53 3.94 -4.35 -18.32
N GLN A 54 4.25 -5.47 -17.64
CA GLN A 54 4.33 -6.78 -18.27
C GLN A 54 2.99 -7.21 -18.87
N THR A 55 1.90 -7.01 -18.13
CA THR A 55 0.54 -7.35 -18.60
C THR A 55 0.15 -6.48 -19.78
N ARG A 56 0.43 -5.18 -19.73
CA ARG A 56 0.15 -4.24 -20.82
C ARG A 56 0.96 -4.56 -22.08
N LYS A 57 2.21 -4.99 -21.96
CA LYS A 57 3.02 -5.47 -23.10
C LYS A 57 2.44 -6.72 -23.78
N LYS A 58 1.69 -7.56 -23.06
CA LYS A 58 1.01 -8.73 -23.65
C LYS A 58 -0.20 -8.32 -24.51
N ILE A 59 -0.75 -7.12 -24.31
CA ILE A 59 -1.87 -6.61 -25.10
C ILE A 59 -1.33 -6.10 -26.43
N LYS A 60 -1.32 -6.96 -27.45
CA LYS A 60 -0.83 -6.62 -28.80
C LYS A 60 -1.85 -5.86 -29.65
N LYS A 61 -3.14 -6.19 -29.50
CA LYS A 61 -4.26 -5.52 -30.17
C LYS A 61 -5.44 -5.47 -29.21
N PHE A 62 -6.06 -4.30 -29.11
CA PHE A 62 -7.24 -4.07 -28.28
C PHE A 62 -8.19 -3.16 -29.07
N ARG A 63 -9.44 -3.59 -29.25
CA ARG A 63 -10.51 -2.74 -29.78
C ARG A 63 -11.69 -2.78 -28.81
N ALA A 64 -12.08 -1.60 -28.31
CA ALA A 64 -13.21 -1.49 -27.39
C ALA A 64 -14.53 -2.00 -28.01
N ALA A 65 -14.68 -1.86 -29.33
CA ALA A 65 -15.85 -2.33 -30.09
C ALA A 65 -16.06 -3.85 -30.03
N ASP A 66 -15.02 -4.64 -29.72
CA ASP A 66 -15.12 -6.11 -29.62
C ASP A 66 -15.82 -6.56 -28.31
N ARG A 67 -15.95 -5.67 -27.31
CA ARG A 67 -16.53 -5.98 -25.99
C ARG A 67 -17.90 -5.36 -25.77
N LEU A 68 -18.14 -4.19 -26.33
CA LEU A 68 -19.41 -3.48 -26.22
C LEU A 68 -19.74 -2.89 -27.58
N GLY A 69 -20.69 -3.54 -28.27
CA GLY A 69 -21.22 -3.02 -29.53
C GLY A 69 -21.93 -1.69 -29.29
N ARG A 70 -21.83 -0.77 -30.27
CA ARG A 70 -22.48 0.55 -30.21
C ARG A 70 -23.97 0.47 -29.88
N ALA A 71 -24.67 -0.53 -30.42
CA ALA A 71 -26.09 -0.75 -30.14
C ALA A 71 -26.36 -1.03 -28.65
N ALA A 72 -25.59 -1.94 -28.04
CA ALA A 72 -25.68 -2.27 -26.61
C ALA A 72 -25.31 -1.09 -25.69
N ALA A 73 -24.47 -0.15 -26.17
CA ALA A 73 -24.12 1.06 -25.42
C ALA A 73 -25.25 2.11 -25.38
N HIS A 74 -26.20 2.06 -26.32
CA HIS A 74 -27.30 3.02 -26.45
C HIS A 74 -28.65 2.50 -25.93
N GLU A 75 -28.69 1.29 -25.38
CA GLU A 75 -29.92 0.62 -24.91
C GLU A 75 -30.36 1.09 -23.51
N ARG A 76 -30.14 2.37 -23.19
CA ARG A 76 -30.40 2.94 -21.86
C ARG A 76 -31.80 3.53 -21.73
#